data_AF-A0A9W4P8N1-F1
#
_entry.id   AF-A0A9W4P8N1-F1
#
_cell.length_a   1.000
_cell.length_b   1.000
_cell.length_c   1.000
_cell.angle_alpha   90.00
_cell.angle_beta   90.00
_cell.angle_gamma   90.00
#
_symmetry.space_group_name_H-M   'P 1'
#
loop_
_entity.id
_entity.type
_entity.pdbx_description
1 polymer ?
#
loop_
_entity_poly.entity_id
_entity_poly.type
_entity_poly.pdbx_seq_one_letter_code
_entity_poly.pdbx_strand_id
1 'polypeptide(L)'
;MGAMGHRKLEPASSSLIASKLPRLHDLYLTLDDTCKWDPQLRERRRNSMPDTDSRMMLGYILIIHKEFADSIQSLPLAIRDLTLDFAYSTPEDENYPPAASTVEGNTDPLSSRLREFSQQLTVIGGNQCVLGKELFWPLNGDTPEPPFWPHLTGVSVDYIPVTPCGKWMFEQDDDAEEPDCDSDGLGSYYDDMDDTDQDWVSPEDRNCRLFRTKFVHELFNQYYLSAGKAALRMPKLDSMLLDVSHRPQHRFWYQVENEVAKVTWSSEDDPKAFEPSDEVLQIWNQVALKHSGHGLEVEFELC
;
A
#
# COMPACT_ATOMS: atom_id res chain seq x y z
N MET A 1 -0.59 16.88 -3.46
CA MET A 1 -0.44 17.71 -2.23
C MET A 1 0.24 16.92 -1.11
N GLY A 2 1.56 17.04 -0.95
CA GLY A 2 2.24 16.53 0.25
C GLY A 2 1.77 17.32 1.47
N ALA A 3 1.45 16.64 2.57
CA ALA A 3 0.94 17.25 3.80
C ALA A 3 1.86 18.39 4.30
N MET A 4 1.54 19.63 3.93
CA MET A 4 2.19 20.84 4.43
C MET A 4 1.78 21.04 5.89
N GLY A 5 2.68 20.71 6.83
CA GLY A 5 2.54 21.15 8.23
C GLY A 5 2.86 20.13 9.31
N HIS A 6 3.01 18.84 8.99
CA HIS A 6 3.35 17.85 10.01
C HIS A 6 4.87 17.66 10.11
N ARG A 7 5.40 17.72 11.34
CA ARG A 7 6.81 17.37 11.61
C ARG A 7 6.98 15.89 11.32
N LYS A 8 7.55 15.57 10.17
CA LYS A 8 7.79 14.19 9.72
C LYS A 8 8.82 13.55 10.65
N LEU A 9 8.37 12.65 11.51
CA LEU A 9 9.25 11.76 12.26
C LEU A 9 9.85 10.74 11.31
N GLU A 10 11.11 10.39 11.52
CA GLU A 10 11.70 9.26 10.82
C GLU A 10 10.88 7.99 11.18
N PRO A 11 10.45 7.18 10.19
CA PRO A 11 9.52 6.07 10.42
C PRO A 11 9.92 5.13 11.56
N ALA A 12 11.19 4.76 11.68
CA ALA A 12 11.61 3.82 12.72
C ALA A 12 11.62 4.44 14.13
N SER A 13 11.89 5.74 14.23
CA SER A 13 11.77 6.50 15.47
C SER A 13 10.34 6.42 16.04
N SER A 14 9.31 6.35 15.19
CA SER A 14 7.93 6.19 15.64
C SER A 14 7.71 4.86 16.37
N SER A 15 8.25 3.75 15.84
CA SER A 15 8.15 2.45 16.49
C SER A 15 8.94 2.40 17.79
N LEU A 16 10.11 3.06 17.84
CA LEU A 16 10.90 3.17 19.06
C LEU A 16 10.14 3.91 20.17
N ILE A 17 9.46 5.01 19.84
CA ILE A 17 8.63 5.74 20.79
C ILE A 17 7.48 4.86 21.27
N ALA A 18 6.75 4.23 20.34
CA ALA A 18 5.64 3.33 20.66
C ALA A 18 6.09 2.16 21.55
N SER A 19 7.30 1.61 21.35
CA SER A 19 7.86 0.52 22.18
C SER A 19 7.99 0.88 23.66
N LYS A 20 8.01 2.17 24.01
CA LYS A 20 8.06 2.65 25.41
C LYS A 20 6.69 2.79 26.06
N LEU A 21 5.62 2.51 25.33
CA LEU A 21 4.23 2.62 25.77
C LEU A 21 3.58 1.22 25.81
N PRO A 22 3.86 0.38 26.82
CA PRO A 22 3.43 -1.02 26.84
C PRO A 22 1.90 -1.23 26.96
N ARG A 23 1.14 -0.16 27.22
CA ARG A 23 -0.33 -0.15 27.28
C ARG A 23 -0.95 0.60 26.10
N LEU A 24 -0.18 0.83 25.04
CA LEU A 24 -0.68 1.43 23.82
C LEU A 24 -1.56 0.41 23.09
N HIS A 25 -2.84 0.74 22.92
CA HIS A 25 -3.81 -0.10 22.23
C HIS A 25 -4.07 0.37 20.80
N ASP A 26 -4.01 1.68 20.58
CA ASP A 26 -4.30 2.31 19.30
C ASP A 26 -3.05 3.08 18.85
N LEU A 27 -2.62 2.82 17.61
CA LEU A 27 -1.45 3.47 17.02
C LEU A 27 -1.83 4.07 15.68
N TYR A 28 -1.80 5.40 15.61
CA TYR A 28 -1.95 6.16 14.37
C TYR A 28 -0.59 6.78 14.01
N LEU A 29 -0.08 6.46 12.83
CA LEU A 29 1.19 6.96 12.31
C LEU A 29 0.94 7.75 11.03
N THR A 30 1.46 8.97 10.98
CA THR A 30 1.52 9.80 9.77
C THR A 30 2.97 10.06 9.41
N LEU A 31 3.40 9.44 8.32
CA LEU A 31 4.77 9.35 7.84
C LEU A 31 4.81 9.74 6.34
N ASP A 32 6.01 9.91 5.80
CA ASP A 32 6.20 10.29 4.39
C ASP A 32 7.25 9.40 3.72
N ASP A 33 6.86 8.78 2.61
CA ASP A 33 7.65 7.85 1.80
C ASP A 33 8.13 8.48 0.49
N THR A 34 7.84 9.76 0.23
CA THR A 34 7.99 10.37 -1.10
C THR A 34 9.45 10.48 -1.55
N CYS A 35 10.37 10.95 -0.69
CA CYS A 35 11.84 10.97 -0.88
C CYS A 35 12.37 11.18 -2.33
N LYS A 36 11.70 11.98 -3.17
CA LYS A 36 11.93 12.06 -4.63
C LYS A 36 13.34 12.48 -5.03
N TRP A 37 13.96 13.35 -4.24
CA TRP A 37 15.34 13.81 -4.45
C TRP A 37 16.41 12.77 -4.08
N ASP A 38 16.06 11.72 -3.33
CA ASP A 38 16.98 10.64 -2.96
C ASP A 38 16.22 9.28 -2.91
N PRO A 39 16.02 8.62 -4.06
CA PRO A 39 15.37 7.30 -4.10
C PRO A 39 16.09 6.24 -3.27
N GLN A 40 17.42 6.35 -3.09
CA GLN A 40 18.19 5.44 -2.24
C GLN A 40 17.91 5.68 -0.75
N LEU A 41 17.62 6.92 -0.35
CA LEU A 41 17.11 7.21 0.99
C LEU A 41 15.74 6.58 1.21
N ARG A 42 14.89 6.54 0.18
CA ARG A 42 13.59 5.84 0.26
C ARG A 42 13.79 4.35 0.53
N GLU A 43 14.60 3.70 -0.29
CA GLU A 43 14.93 2.27 -0.12
C GLU A 43 15.46 1.99 1.29
N ARG A 44 16.46 2.76 1.77
CA ARG A 44 17.05 2.62 3.11
C ARG A 44 16.10 2.96 4.28
N ARG A 45 15.07 3.77 4.08
CA ARG A 45 14.09 4.07 5.13
C ARG A 45 13.08 2.95 5.28
N ARG A 46 12.76 2.29 4.17
CA ARG A 46 11.82 1.17 4.12
C ARG A 46 12.47 -0.17 4.49
N ASN A 47 13.66 -0.46 3.93
CA ASN A 47 14.19 -1.82 3.80
C ASN A 47 15.64 -1.99 4.27
N SER A 48 15.85 -2.91 5.23
CA SER A 48 17.16 -3.25 5.81
C SER A 48 18.28 -3.23 4.77
N MET A 49 19.29 -2.38 4.96
CA MET A 49 20.50 -2.32 4.14
C MET A 49 21.07 -3.74 3.98
N PRO A 50 21.24 -4.25 2.75
CA PRO A 50 21.86 -5.55 2.55
C PRO A 50 23.32 -5.49 3.04
N ASP A 51 23.69 -6.46 3.85
CA ASP A 51 24.95 -6.59 4.61
C ASP A 51 26.17 -6.86 3.71
N THR A 52 26.34 -6.08 2.65
CA THR A 52 27.52 -6.12 1.79
C THR A 52 28.40 -4.90 2.05
N ASP A 53 29.40 -5.16 2.90
CA ASP A 53 30.75 -4.55 2.87
C ASP A 53 30.91 -3.07 3.27
N SER A 54 30.06 -2.56 4.16
CA SER A 54 30.27 -1.23 4.81
C SER A 54 31.16 -1.30 6.05
N ARG A 55 32.29 -2.01 5.97
CA ARG A 55 33.24 -2.16 7.08
C ARG A 55 34.12 -0.92 7.34
N MET A 56 33.87 0.20 6.66
CA MET A 56 34.62 1.45 6.86
C MET A 56 33.74 2.70 6.77
N MET A 57 32.77 2.86 7.67
CA MET A 57 32.45 4.20 8.18
C MET A 57 31.90 4.16 9.60
N LEU A 58 32.85 4.05 10.53
CA LEU A 58 32.86 4.69 11.85
C LEU A 58 31.75 4.29 12.83
N GLY A 59 32.14 3.40 13.77
CA GLY A 59 31.43 2.91 14.95
C GLY A 59 30.90 3.90 15.98
N TYR A 60 30.41 5.07 15.55
CA TYR A 60 29.62 6.03 16.34
C TYR A 60 28.26 6.39 15.71
N ILE A 61 27.97 5.94 14.48
CA ILE A 61 26.65 6.04 13.80
C ILE A 61 25.85 4.72 13.94
N LEU A 62 26.36 3.76 14.72
CA LEU A 62 25.94 2.35 14.71
C LEU A 62 24.75 1.99 15.65
N ILE A 63 23.91 2.94 16.06
CA ILE A 63 22.74 2.66 16.93
C ILE A 63 21.41 3.28 16.43
N ILE A 64 21.38 4.12 15.38
CA ILE A 64 20.13 4.88 15.05
C ILE A 64 19.44 4.47 13.74
N HIS A 65 19.99 3.57 12.93
CA HIS A 65 19.25 3.06 11.76
C HIS A 65 18.64 1.70 12.11
N LYS A 66 17.56 1.72 12.90
CA LYS A 66 16.56 0.66 12.78
C LYS A 66 15.75 1.02 11.56
N GLU A 67 15.57 0.11 10.63
CA GLU A 67 14.83 0.38 9.41
C GLU A 67 13.34 0.20 9.70
N PHE A 68 12.44 0.89 8.98
CA PHE A 68 11.02 0.88 9.40
C PHE A 68 10.41 -0.52 9.46
N ALA A 69 10.71 -1.37 8.47
CA ALA A 69 10.29 -2.77 8.48
C ALA A 69 10.79 -3.52 9.73
N ASP A 70 12.02 -3.27 10.17
CA ASP A 70 12.60 -3.91 11.36
C ASP A 70 12.09 -3.31 12.67
N SER A 71 11.80 -2.02 12.67
CA SER A 71 11.30 -1.32 13.86
C SER A 71 9.88 -1.77 14.23
N ILE A 72 9.08 -2.26 13.28
CA ILE A 72 7.74 -2.83 13.53
C ILE A 72 7.80 -3.95 14.59
N GLN A 73 8.85 -4.77 14.62
CA GLN A 73 8.98 -5.85 15.61
C GLN A 73 9.11 -5.32 17.06
N SER A 74 9.46 -4.05 17.23
CA SER A 74 9.53 -3.41 18.55
C SER A 74 8.21 -2.81 19.03
N LEU A 75 7.16 -2.83 18.19
CA LEU A 75 5.85 -2.32 18.55
C LEU A 75 5.22 -3.18 19.66
N PRO A 76 4.52 -2.55 20.64
CA PRO A 76 3.87 -3.29 21.71
C PRO A 76 2.83 -4.31 21.22
N LEU A 77 2.83 -5.50 21.83
CA LEU A 77 1.82 -6.54 21.59
C LEU A 77 0.41 -6.17 22.10
N ALA A 78 0.31 -5.07 22.85
CA ALA A 78 -0.95 -4.54 23.35
C ALA A 78 -1.77 -3.80 22.27
N ILE A 79 -1.13 -3.41 21.16
CA ILE A 79 -1.78 -2.74 20.04
C ILE A 79 -2.83 -3.68 19.43
N ARG A 80 -4.01 -3.12 19.18
CA ARG A 80 -5.14 -3.77 18.53
C ARG A 80 -5.52 -3.03 17.26
N ASP A 81 -5.38 -1.71 17.25
CA ASP A 81 -5.75 -0.90 16.10
C ASP A 81 -4.51 -0.18 15.58
N LEU A 82 -4.18 -0.42 14.32
CA LEU A 82 -3.09 0.27 13.62
C LEU A 82 -3.67 1.05 12.45
N THR A 83 -3.29 2.31 12.30
CA THR A 83 -3.48 3.06 11.07
C THR A 83 -2.16 3.67 10.65
N LEU A 84 -1.73 3.33 9.45
CA LEU A 84 -0.49 3.81 8.85
C LEU A 84 -0.82 4.70 7.64
N ASP A 85 -0.68 6.00 7.82
CA ASP A 85 -0.60 6.95 6.72
C ASP A 85 0.89 7.08 6.37
N PHE A 86 1.29 6.49 5.24
CA PHE A 86 2.68 6.48 4.78
C PHE A 86 2.74 6.91 3.31
N ALA A 87 2.34 8.16 3.11
CA ALA A 87 2.10 8.75 1.80
C ALA A 87 3.33 8.68 0.90
N TYR A 88 3.14 8.07 -0.27
CA TYR A 88 4.06 8.13 -1.40
C TYR A 88 3.42 8.94 -2.52
N SER A 89 4.13 9.96 -3.01
CA SER A 89 3.71 10.67 -4.22
C SER A 89 4.39 10.03 -5.44
N THR A 90 3.59 9.55 -6.39
CA THR A 90 4.08 9.09 -7.69
C THR A 90 4.63 10.26 -8.52
N PRO A 91 5.42 9.98 -9.57
CA PRO A 91 5.73 10.96 -10.61
C PRO A 91 4.47 11.58 -11.19
N GLU A 92 4.45 12.91 -11.41
CA GLU A 92 3.38 13.55 -12.18
C GLU A 92 3.55 13.39 -13.69
N ASP A 93 4.78 13.10 -14.15
CA ASP A 93 5.05 12.62 -15.50
C ASP A 93 5.22 11.09 -15.48
N GLU A 94 4.19 10.36 -15.90
CA GLU A 94 4.15 8.90 -15.87
C GLU A 94 5.09 8.21 -16.88
N ASN A 95 5.85 8.99 -17.65
CA ASN A 95 7.03 8.50 -18.38
C ASN A 95 8.18 8.13 -17.44
N TYR A 96 8.22 8.72 -16.24
CA TYR A 96 9.18 8.33 -15.20
C TYR A 96 8.68 7.06 -14.49
N PRO A 97 9.58 6.09 -14.23
CA PRO A 97 9.22 4.95 -13.40
C PRO A 97 9.03 5.40 -11.94
N PRO A 98 8.06 4.83 -11.20
CA PRO A 98 7.95 5.04 -9.76
C PRO A 98 9.23 4.58 -9.08
N ALA A 99 9.59 5.25 -7.99
CA ALA A 99 10.71 4.82 -7.18
C ALA A 99 10.49 3.37 -6.73
N ALA A 100 11.46 2.50 -6.99
CA ALA A 100 11.46 1.17 -6.42
C ALA A 100 11.94 1.23 -4.97
N SER A 101 11.30 0.46 -4.10
CA SER A 101 11.81 0.16 -2.77
C SER A 101 12.41 -1.23 -2.70
N THR A 102 12.02 -2.14 -3.59
CA THR A 102 12.48 -3.53 -3.62
C THR A 102 12.90 -3.95 -5.02
N VAL A 103 13.67 -5.03 -5.11
CA VAL A 103 14.02 -5.65 -6.38
C VAL A 103 12.85 -6.52 -6.85
N GLU A 104 12.58 -6.52 -8.16
CA GLU A 104 11.57 -7.41 -8.75
C GLU A 104 11.84 -8.89 -8.40
N GLY A 105 10.77 -9.60 -8.02
CA GLY A 105 10.84 -10.99 -7.58
C GLY A 105 11.15 -11.17 -6.09
N ASN A 106 11.69 -10.14 -5.42
CA ASN A 106 11.89 -10.17 -3.98
C ASN A 106 10.62 -9.79 -3.22
N THR A 107 10.46 -10.40 -2.05
CA THR A 107 9.40 -10.08 -1.09
C THR A 107 9.62 -8.68 -0.51
N ASP A 108 8.58 -7.84 -0.48
CA ASP A 108 8.65 -6.54 0.20
C ASP A 108 8.80 -6.70 1.72
N PRO A 109 9.90 -6.21 2.32
CA PRO A 109 10.15 -6.33 3.76
C PRO A 109 9.09 -5.63 4.60
N LEU A 110 8.68 -4.41 4.23
CA LEU A 110 7.70 -3.64 4.99
C LEU A 110 6.34 -4.37 5.02
N SER A 111 5.84 -4.79 3.86
CA SER A 111 4.58 -5.52 3.74
C SER A 111 4.62 -6.84 4.51
N SER A 112 5.74 -7.55 4.48
CA SER A 112 5.89 -8.80 5.23
C SER A 112 5.90 -8.60 6.74
N ARG A 113 6.55 -7.54 7.23
CA ARG A 113 6.57 -7.22 8.67
C ARG A 113 5.23 -6.68 9.16
N LEU A 114 4.52 -5.92 8.31
CA LEU A 114 3.13 -5.54 8.57
C LEU A 114 2.20 -6.75 8.58
N ARG A 115 2.40 -7.74 7.70
CA ARG A 115 1.67 -9.02 7.74
C ARG A 115 1.87 -9.75 9.07
N GLU A 116 3.12 -9.87 9.51
CA GLU A 116 3.45 -10.50 10.80
C GLU A 116 2.79 -9.77 11.97
N PHE A 117 2.94 -8.44 12.01
CA PHE A 117 2.36 -7.62 13.06
C PHE A 117 0.83 -7.60 13.04
N SER A 118 0.20 -7.61 11.86
CA SER A 118 -1.26 -7.50 11.73
C SER A 118 -2.01 -8.69 12.30
N GLN A 119 -1.37 -9.85 12.46
CA GLN A 119 -1.99 -11.06 13.03
C GLN A 119 -2.49 -10.87 14.47
N GLN A 120 -1.97 -9.89 15.23
CA GLN A 120 -2.48 -9.60 16.58
C GLN A 120 -3.57 -8.50 16.61
N LEU A 121 -3.82 -7.85 15.48
CA LEU A 121 -4.69 -6.68 15.40
C LEU A 121 -6.17 -7.06 15.31
N THR A 122 -7.02 -6.11 15.64
CA THR A 122 -8.46 -6.11 15.40
C THR A 122 -8.79 -5.25 14.18
N VAL A 123 -8.11 -4.12 14.00
CA VAL A 123 -8.26 -3.29 12.80
C VAL A 123 -6.90 -2.90 12.24
N ILE A 124 -6.77 -2.96 10.92
CA ILE A 124 -5.63 -2.39 10.19
C ILE A 124 -6.09 -1.40 9.13
N GLY A 125 -5.51 -0.20 9.20
CA GLY A 125 -5.72 0.93 8.32
C GLY A 125 -4.44 1.29 7.56
N GLY A 126 -4.55 1.64 6.29
CA GLY A 126 -3.48 2.19 5.47
C GLY A 126 -3.99 3.35 4.63
N ASN A 127 -3.21 4.42 4.49
CA ASN A 127 -3.52 5.52 3.58
C ASN A 127 -2.31 5.86 2.72
N GLN A 128 -2.51 5.99 1.40
CA GLN A 128 -1.50 6.35 0.41
C GLN A 128 -0.19 5.54 0.51
N CYS A 129 -0.30 4.27 0.92
CA CYS A 129 0.87 3.43 1.15
C CYS A 129 1.28 2.67 -0.12
N VAL A 130 2.58 2.50 -0.34
CA VAL A 130 3.10 1.49 -1.28
C VAL A 130 3.28 0.18 -0.51
N LEU A 131 2.35 -0.75 -0.68
CA LEU A 131 2.36 -2.07 -0.03
C LEU A 131 2.28 -3.15 -1.10
N GLY A 132 3.08 -4.20 -0.95
CA GLY A 132 3.05 -5.39 -1.78
C GLY A 132 1.91 -6.32 -1.40
N LYS A 133 1.54 -7.20 -2.33
CA LYS A 133 0.62 -8.33 -2.09
C LYS A 133 1.02 -9.19 -0.89
N GLU A 134 2.31 -9.18 -0.53
CA GLU A 134 2.88 -9.85 0.64
C GLU A 134 2.28 -9.34 1.96
N LEU A 135 1.62 -8.18 1.99
CA LEU A 135 0.88 -7.69 3.16
C LEU A 135 -0.15 -8.72 3.65
N PHE A 136 -0.79 -9.42 2.72
CA PHE A 136 -1.85 -10.38 3.03
C PHE A 136 -1.32 -11.80 3.05
N TRP A 137 -0.55 -12.23 2.04
CA TRP A 137 -0.12 -13.61 1.93
C TRP A 137 1.29 -13.73 1.32
N PRO A 138 2.15 -14.62 1.85
CA PRO A 138 3.41 -14.97 1.21
C PRO A 138 3.13 -15.82 -0.03
N LEU A 139 3.04 -15.19 -1.20
CA LEU A 139 2.78 -15.93 -2.45
C LEU A 139 4.00 -16.70 -2.97
N ASN A 140 5.21 -16.33 -2.52
CA ASN A 140 6.46 -16.95 -2.91
C ASN A 140 7.00 -17.81 -1.77
N GLY A 141 6.74 -19.12 -1.82
CA GLY A 141 7.33 -20.12 -0.92
C GLY A 141 6.35 -20.82 0.02
N ASP A 142 6.65 -22.09 0.34
CA ASP A 142 5.93 -22.85 1.36
C ASP A 142 6.28 -22.29 2.75
N THR A 143 5.40 -21.47 3.32
CA THR A 143 5.48 -21.17 4.74
C THR A 143 5.01 -22.39 5.54
N PRO A 144 5.84 -22.96 6.45
CA PRO A 144 5.48 -24.15 7.21
C PRO A 144 4.24 -23.94 8.09
N GLU A 145 3.98 -22.69 8.50
CA GLU A 145 2.75 -22.29 9.17
C GLU A 145 2.11 -21.12 8.40
N PRO A 146 0.91 -21.30 7.81
CA PRO A 146 0.23 -20.23 7.11
C PRO A 146 -0.27 -19.17 8.08
N PRO A 147 -0.17 -17.87 7.74
CA PRO A 147 -0.66 -16.77 8.57
C PRO A 147 -2.10 -16.96 9.08
N PHE A 148 -2.38 -16.42 10.25
CA PHE A 148 -3.69 -16.49 10.89
C PHE A 148 -4.01 -15.24 11.71
N TRP A 149 -5.20 -14.67 11.50
CA TRP A 149 -5.64 -13.42 12.13
C TRP A 149 -6.86 -13.68 13.03
N PRO A 150 -6.66 -14.18 14.26
CA PRO A 150 -7.77 -14.60 15.14
C PRO A 150 -8.73 -13.48 15.55
N HIS A 151 -8.33 -12.22 15.38
CA HIS A 151 -9.03 -11.06 15.95
C HIS A 151 -9.37 -9.96 14.95
N LEU A 152 -8.85 -10.04 13.72
CA LEU A 152 -9.01 -8.99 12.72
C LEU A 152 -10.45 -8.97 12.20
N THR A 153 -11.11 -7.83 12.35
CA THR A 153 -12.49 -7.57 11.93
C THR A 153 -12.57 -6.61 10.76
N GLY A 154 -11.65 -5.64 10.69
CA GLY A 154 -11.63 -4.62 9.67
C GLY A 154 -10.26 -4.45 9.01
N VAL A 155 -10.25 -4.43 7.69
CA VAL A 155 -9.10 -4.05 6.88
C VAL A 155 -9.52 -2.88 5.99
N SER A 156 -8.79 -1.77 6.03
CA SER A 156 -9.02 -0.64 5.14
C SER A 156 -7.68 -0.11 4.66
N VAL A 157 -7.37 -0.30 3.39
CA VAL A 157 -6.08 0.12 2.82
C VAL A 157 -6.36 0.94 1.57
N ASP A 158 -6.15 2.25 1.66
CA ASP A 158 -5.91 3.09 0.48
C ASP A 158 -4.44 2.96 0.10
N TYR A 159 -4.18 2.46 -1.11
CA TYR A 159 -2.84 2.23 -1.62
C TYR A 159 -2.62 2.95 -2.94
N ILE A 160 -1.37 3.36 -3.15
CA ILE A 160 -0.94 3.91 -4.43
C ILE A 160 -0.84 2.76 -5.44
N PRO A 161 -1.32 2.90 -6.68
CA PRO A 161 -1.36 1.82 -7.67
C PRO A 161 0.02 1.57 -8.31
N VAL A 162 1.03 1.37 -7.45
CA VAL A 162 2.40 1.02 -7.80
C VAL A 162 2.87 -0.12 -6.91
N THR A 163 3.63 -1.05 -7.48
CA THR A 163 4.22 -2.14 -6.71
C THR A 163 5.46 -1.65 -5.93
N PRO A 164 5.85 -2.32 -4.84
CA PRO A 164 7.10 -2.00 -4.14
C PRO A 164 8.36 -2.06 -5.02
N CYS A 165 8.33 -2.81 -6.13
CA CYS A 165 9.43 -2.89 -7.10
C CYS A 165 9.36 -1.82 -8.21
N GLY A 166 8.47 -0.84 -8.10
CA GLY A 166 8.40 0.30 -9.02
C GLY A 166 7.67 0.00 -10.33
N LYS A 167 6.69 -0.91 -10.33
CA LYS A 167 5.80 -1.11 -11.49
C LYS A 167 4.49 -0.36 -11.29
N TRP A 168 4.01 0.30 -12.33
CA TRP A 168 2.64 0.81 -12.38
C TRP A 168 1.64 -0.35 -12.43
N MET A 169 0.52 -0.22 -11.71
CA MET A 169 -0.60 -1.17 -11.80
C MET A 169 -1.59 -0.79 -12.91
N PHE A 170 -1.47 0.41 -13.46
CA PHE A 170 -2.13 0.84 -14.68
C PHE A 170 -1.11 1.01 -15.82
N GLU A 171 -1.48 0.61 -17.02
CA GLU A 171 -0.73 0.81 -18.25
C GLU A 171 -1.37 1.92 -19.10
N GLN A 172 -0.61 2.39 -20.09
CA GLN A 172 -1.13 3.34 -21.06
C GLN A 172 -2.30 2.72 -21.81
N ASP A 173 -3.40 3.46 -21.91
CA ASP A 173 -4.50 3.11 -22.80
C ASP A 173 -4.30 3.83 -24.13
N ASP A 174 -3.95 3.09 -25.18
CA ASP A 174 -3.72 3.63 -26.52
C ASP A 174 -5.00 4.24 -27.13
N ASP A 175 -6.17 3.85 -26.62
CA ASP A 175 -7.48 4.28 -27.10
C ASP A 175 -8.09 5.42 -26.25
N ALA A 176 -7.48 5.77 -25.11
CA ALA A 176 -7.94 6.87 -24.27
C ALA A 176 -7.32 8.20 -24.72
N GLU A 177 -8.12 9.27 -24.66
CA GLU A 177 -7.57 10.62 -24.76
C GLU A 177 -6.69 10.87 -23.52
N GLU A 178 -5.51 11.46 -23.71
CA GLU A 178 -4.68 11.87 -22.57
C GLU A 178 -5.53 12.80 -21.69
N PRO A 179 -5.83 12.43 -20.44
CA PRO A 179 -6.68 13.23 -19.60
C PRO A 179 -6.04 14.60 -19.41
N ASP A 180 -6.87 15.64 -19.49
CA ASP A 180 -6.45 16.98 -19.08
C ASP A 180 -5.95 16.88 -17.64
N CYS A 181 -4.70 17.26 -17.43
CA CYS A 181 -4.14 17.34 -16.09
C CYS A 181 -4.96 18.36 -15.29
N ASP A 182 -5.81 17.86 -14.38
CA ASP A 182 -6.57 18.73 -13.49
C ASP A 182 -5.61 19.68 -12.78
N SER A 183 -6.03 20.93 -12.69
CA SER A 183 -5.22 22.10 -12.34
C SER A 183 -4.40 21.99 -11.04
N ASP A 184 -4.59 20.98 -10.20
CA ASP A 184 -4.07 20.92 -8.82
C ASP A 184 -2.70 20.22 -8.65
N GLY A 185 -2.05 19.77 -9.73
CA GLY A 185 -0.69 19.18 -9.72
C GLY A 185 0.44 20.21 -9.54
N LEU A 186 1.65 19.79 -9.17
CA LEU A 186 2.84 20.66 -9.16
C LEU A 186 3.27 21.04 -10.58
N GLY A 187 3.14 20.11 -11.52
CA GLY A 187 3.51 20.28 -12.92
C GLY A 187 2.61 21.25 -13.68
N SER A 188 1.35 21.45 -13.25
CA SER A 188 0.43 22.42 -13.87
C SER A 188 0.81 23.88 -13.56
N TYR A 189 1.50 24.12 -12.44
CA TYR A 189 1.93 25.45 -12.01
C TYR A 189 3.44 25.68 -12.15
N TYR A 190 4.21 24.69 -12.60
CA TYR A 190 5.68 24.76 -12.63
C TYR A 190 6.18 25.98 -13.40
N ASP A 191 5.60 26.26 -14.57
CA ASP A 191 5.95 27.41 -15.41
C ASP A 191 5.58 28.77 -14.77
N ASP A 192 4.66 28.78 -13.80
CA ASP A 192 4.20 29.96 -13.07
C ASP A 192 4.95 30.17 -11.73
N MET A 193 5.81 29.24 -11.31
CA MET A 193 6.62 29.35 -10.09
C MET A 193 7.80 30.32 -10.24
N ASP A 194 8.26 30.89 -9.13
CA ASP A 194 9.53 31.65 -9.11
C ASP A 194 10.72 30.71 -9.38
N ASP A 195 11.79 31.23 -9.99
CA ASP A 195 12.98 30.47 -10.38
C ASP A 195 13.57 29.70 -9.17
N THR A 196 13.50 30.29 -7.97
CA THR A 196 14.02 29.67 -6.75
C THR A 196 13.19 28.49 -6.27
N ASP A 197 11.89 28.46 -6.59
CA ASP A 197 10.98 27.39 -6.18
C ASP A 197 11.02 26.23 -7.18
N GLN A 198 11.24 26.51 -8.47
CA GLN A 198 11.42 25.50 -9.51
C GLN A 198 12.57 24.52 -9.22
N ASP A 199 13.67 25.00 -8.64
CA ASP A 199 14.82 24.18 -8.26
C ASP A 199 14.47 23.12 -7.19
N TRP A 200 13.40 23.30 -6.42
CA TRP A 200 12.93 22.33 -5.41
C TRP A 200 11.95 21.30 -5.96
N VAL A 201 11.49 21.46 -7.20
CA VAL A 201 10.61 20.50 -7.88
C VAL A 201 11.44 19.43 -8.58
N SER A 202 11.20 18.18 -8.18
CA SER A 202 11.83 16.99 -8.75
C SER A 202 11.60 16.94 -10.28
N PRO A 203 12.56 16.48 -11.10
CA PRO A 203 12.39 16.43 -12.56
C PRO A 203 11.12 15.71 -13.04
N GLU A 204 10.72 14.67 -12.31
CA GLU A 204 9.53 13.84 -12.59
C GLU A 204 8.19 14.52 -12.28
N ASP A 205 8.21 15.71 -11.65
CA ASP A 205 7.02 16.49 -11.26
C ASP A 205 6.90 17.83 -12.00
N ARG A 206 7.81 18.11 -12.93
CA ARG A 206 7.85 19.40 -13.64
C ARG A 206 6.81 19.51 -14.74
N ASN A 207 6.33 18.37 -15.23
CA ASN A 207 5.26 18.28 -16.21
C ASN A 207 4.20 17.34 -15.65
N CYS A 208 2.94 17.66 -15.90
CA CYS A 208 1.84 16.74 -15.60
C CYS A 208 1.49 15.96 -16.87
N ARG A 209 1.80 14.66 -16.87
CA ARG A 209 1.50 13.70 -17.95
C ARG A 209 1.00 12.42 -17.33
N LEU A 210 -0.30 12.38 -17.09
CA LEU A 210 -1.02 11.24 -16.53
C LEU A 210 -1.73 10.56 -17.71
N PHE A 211 -1.32 9.35 -18.09
CA PHE A 211 -1.85 8.63 -19.25
C PHE A 211 -2.10 7.14 -18.99
N ARG A 212 -1.83 6.66 -17.76
CA ARG A 212 -2.00 5.28 -17.35
C ARG A 212 -3.38 5.06 -16.74
N THR A 213 -4.33 4.69 -17.61
CA THR A 213 -5.73 4.48 -17.22
C THR A 213 -6.17 3.02 -17.26
N LYS A 214 -5.46 2.17 -18.01
CA LYS A 214 -5.87 0.79 -18.27
C LYS A 214 -5.32 -0.18 -17.22
N PHE A 215 -6.16 -1.08 -16.72
CA PHE A 215 -5.78 -2.04 -15.69
C PHE A 215 -4.72 -3.04 -16.16
N VAL A 216 -3.64 -3.20 -15.39
CA VAL A 216 -2.79 -4.39 -15.48
C VAL A 216 -3.44 -5.50 -14.65
N HIS A 217 -4.39 -6.21 -15.27
CA HIS A 217 -5.24 -7.22 -14.59
C HIS A 217 -4.45 -8.24 -13.76
N GLU A 218 -3.27 -8.66 -14.23
CA GLU A 218 -2.43 -9.61 -13.51
C GLU A 218 -2.02 -9.08 -12.12
N LEU A 219 -1.60 -7.82 -12.04
CA LEU A 219 -1.15 -7.22 -10.78
C LEU A 219 -2.31 -7.09 -9.80
N PHE A 220 -3.45 -6.56 -10.22
CA PHE A 220 -4.64 -6.46 -9.37
C PHE A 220 -5.14 -7.83 -8.90
N ASN A 221 -5.25 -8.81 -9.79
CA ASN A 221 -5.66 -10.16 -9.43
C ASN A 221 -4.71 -10.79 -8.39
N GLN A 222 -3.40 -10.57 -8.49
CA GLN A 222 -2.45 -11.05 -7.48
C GLN A 222 -2.71 -10.45 -6.09
N TYR A 223 -3.10 -9.18 -6.01
CA TYR A 223 -3.49 -8.55 -4.73
C TYR A 223 -4.78 -9.16 -4.19
N TYR A 224 -5.81 -9.32 -5.01
CA TYR A 224 -7.08 -9.90 -4.58
C TYR A 224 -6.99 -11.38 -4.21
N LEU A 225 -6.13 -12.15 -4.89
CA LEU A 225 -5.83 -13.53 -4.49
C LEU A 225 -5.13 -13.58 -3.15
N SER A 226 -4.15 -12.69 -2.92
CA SER A 226 -3.43 -12.60 -1.65
C SER A 226 -4.39 -12.24 -0.50
N ALA A 227 -5.22 -11.22 -0.73
CA ALA A 227 -6.25 -10.77 0.21
C ALA A 227 -7.28 -11.88 0.50
N GLY A 228 -7.79 -12.57 -0.52
CA GLY A 228 -8.72 -13.69 -0.36
C GLY A 228 -8.13 -14.86 0.44
N LYS A 229 -6.86 -15.22 0.22
CA LYS A 229 -6.16 -16.24 1.01
C LYS A 229 -6.06 -15.85 2.49
N ALA A 230 -5.76 -14.58 2.74
CA ALA A 230 -5.70 -14.03 4.09
C ALA A 230 -7.09 -14.00 4.75
N ALA A 231 -8.12 -13.57 4.03
CA ALA A 231 -9.51 -13.51 4.50
C ALA A 231 -10.07 -14.89 4.91
N LEU A 232 -9.68 -15.97 4.21
CA LEU A 232 -9.98 -17.35 4.65
C LEU A 232 -9.40 -17.69 6.03
N ARG A 233 -8.41 -16.94 6.50
CA ARG A 233 -7.70 -17.13 7.78
C ARG A 233 -7.99 -16.01 8.77
N MET A 234 -9.00 -15.19 8.51
CA MET A 234 -9.49 -14.12 9.39
C MET A 234 -10.91 -14.47 9.86
N PRO A 235 -11.13 -15.33 10.86
CA PRO A 235 -12.46 -15.83 11.24
C PRO A 235 -13.46 -14.79 11.76
N LYS A 236 -13.04 -13.54 11.99
CA LYS A 236 -13.89 -12.46 12.47
C LYS A 236 -14.00 -11.30 11.48
N LEU A 237 -13.55 -11.49 10.24
CA LEU A 237 -13.56 -10.44 9.22
C LEU A 237 -15.00 -10.01 8.91
N ASP A 238 -15.32 -8.76 9.20
CA ASP A 238 -16.61 -8.15 8.90
C ASP A 238 -16.53 -7.35 7.59
N SER A 239 -15.40 -6.66 7.36
CA SER A 239 -15.19 -5.87 6.16
C SER A 239 -13.71 -5.78 5.73
N MET A 240 -13.50 -5.69 4.43
CA MET A 240 -12.21 -5.41 3.81
C MET A 240 -12.37 -4.43 2.66
N LEU A 241 -11.75 -3.27 2.78
CA LEU A 241 -11.70 -2.23 1.76
C LEU A 241 -10.25 -2.11 1.25
N LEU A 242 -10.07 -2.27 -0.06
CA LEU A 242 -8.83 -1.97 -0.76
C LEU A 242 -9.16 -0.89 -1.79
N ASP A 243 -8.70 0.33 -1.52
CA ASP A 243 -9.03 1.50 -2.32
C ASP A 243 -7.78 2.00 -3.04
N VAL A 244 -7.97 2.51 -4.24
CA VAL A 244 -7.03 3.33 -4.97
C VAL A 244 -7.71 4.68 -5.11
N SER A 245 -7.49 5.57 -4.13
CA SER A 245 -8.22 6.84 -4.08
C SER A 245 -7.68 7.91 -5.05
N HIS A 246 -6.55 7.65 -5.72
CA HIS A 246 -5.95 8.53 -6.72
C HIS A 246 -6.17 7.99 -8.13
N ARG A 247 -6.35 8.87 -9.11
CA ARG A 247 -6.68 8.48 -10.49
C ARG A 247 -5.70 7.45 -11.07
N PRO A 248 -6.20 6.44 -11.80
CA PRO A 248 -7.61 6.07 -11.93
C PRO A 248 -8.18 5.50 -10.63
N GLN A 249 -9.37 5.95 -10.23
CA GLN A 249 -10.00 5.43 -9.02
C GLN A 249 -10.45 3.98 -9.21
N HIS A 250 -10.10 3.14 -8.24
CA HIS A 250 -10.52 1.75 -8.22
C HIS A 250 -10.70 1.24 -6.79
N ARG A 251 -11.85 0.63 -6.53
CA ARG A 251 -12.21 0.15 -5.20
C ARG A 251 -12.57 -1.33 -5.24
N PHE A 252 -12.07 -2.06 -4.25
CA PHE A 252 -12.57 -3.37 -3.87
C PHE A 252 -13.13 -3.29 -2.47
N TRP A 253 -14.37 -3.75 -2.29
CA TRP A 253 -15.01 -3.78 -0.99
C TRP A 253 -15.70 -5.11 -0.73
N TYR A 254 -15.21 -5.84 0.27
CA TYR A 254 -15.86 -6.99 0.87
C TYR A 254 -16.58 -6.57 2.16
N GLN A 255 -17.81 -7.02 2.32
CA GLN A 255 -18.57 -6.86 3.56
C GLN A 255 -19.52 -8.01 3.83
N VAL A 256 -19.79 -8.25 5.11
CA VAL A 256 -20.82 -9.19 5.57
C VAL A 256 -21.96 -8.40 6.22
N GLU A 257 -23.11 -8.32 5.55
CA GLU A 257 -24.32 -7.67 6.07
C GLU A 257 -25.47 -8.67 6.11
N ASN A 258 -26.19 -8.75 7.24
CA ASN A 258 -27.36 -9.62 7.40
C ASN A 258 -27.12 -11.09 7.00
N GLU A 259 -25.96 -11.64 7.35
CA GLU A 259 -25.54 -13.00 6.96
C GLU A 259 -25.36 -13.19 5.44
N VAL A 260 -25.20 -12.11 4.68
CA VAL A 260 -24.87 -12.15 3.25
C VAL A 260 -23.51 -11.52 3.05
N ALA A 261 -22.61 -12.26 2.41
CA ALA A 261 -21.29 -11.77 2.06
C ALA A 261 -21.34 -11.20 0.65
N LYS A 262 -20.92 -9.95 0.51
CA LYS A 262 -20.94 -9.19 -0.74
C LYS A 262 -19.53 -8.69 -1.06
N VAL A 263 -19.18 -8.73 -2.33
CA VAL A 263 -18.00 -8.07 -2.89
C VAL A 263 -18.44 -7.11 -3.99
N THR A 264 -17.96 -5.88 -3.90
CA THR A 264 -18.13 -4.86 -4.93
C THR A 264 -16.77 -4.46 -5.49
N TRP A 265 -16.65 -4.45 -6.81
CA TRP A 265 -15.59 -3.75 -7.52
C TRP A 265 -16.16 -2.46 -8.12
N SER A 266 -15.50 -1.33 -7.85
CA SER A 266 -15.90 -0.03 -8.40
C SER A 266 -14.74 0.58 -9.19
N SER A 267 -15.03 1.19 -10.34
CA SER A 267 -14.04 1.85 -11.19
C SER A 267 -14.55 3.22 -11.62
N GLU A 268 -13.64 4.17 -11.90
CA GLU A 268 -13.98 5.58 -12.18
C GLU A 268 -14.91 5.76 -13.40
N ASP A 269 -14.53 5.23 -14.56
CA ASP A 269 -15.20 5.56 -15.83
C ASP A 269 -16.12 4.46 -16.37
N ASP A 270 -15.75 3.19 -16.18
CA ASP A 270 -16.51 2.03 -16.66
C ASP A 270 -16.52 0.93 -15.59
N PRO A 271 -17.71 0.50 -15.08
CA PRO A 271 -17.79 -0.60 -14.12
C PRO A 271 -17.26 -1.94 -14.67
N LYS A 272 -17.05 -2.04 -15.99
CA LYS A 272 -16.45 -3.21 -16.65
C LYS A 272 -14.99 -3.03 -17.03
N ALA A 273 -14.37 -1.89 -16.70
CA ALA A 273 -12.95 -1.67 -16.96
C ALA A 273 -12.05 -2.71 -16.26
N PHE A 274 -12.51 -3.25 -15.13
CA PHE A 274 -11.85 -4.34 -14.43
C PHE A 274 -12.73 -5.59 -14.34
N GLU A 275 -12.22 -6.69 -14.90
CA GLU A 275 -12.78 -8.03 -14.72
C GLU A 275 -11.84 -8.87 -13.84
N PRO A 276 -12.27 -9.27 -12.62
CA PRO A 276 -11.50 -10.18 -11.78
C PRO A 276 -11.40 -11.55 -12.43
N SER A 277 -10.28 -12.25 -12.23
CA SER A 277 -10.13 -13.60 -12.76
C SER A 277 -11.06 -14.60 -12.06
N ASP A 278 -11.33 -15.73 -12.73
CA ASP A 278 -12.10 -16.84 -12.14
C ASP A 278 -11.49 -17.32 -10.81
N GLU A 279 -10.16 -17.29 -10.67
CA GLU A 279 -9.49 -17.67 -9.44
C GLU A 279 -9.80 -16.71 -8.28
N VAL A 280 -9.88 -15.40 -8.56
CA VAL A 280 -10.29 -14.37 -7.59
C VAL A 280 -11.74 -14.60 -7.16
N LEU A 281 -12.65 -14.81 -8.11
CA LEU A 281 -14.05 -15.09 -7.80
C LEU A 281 -14.20 -16.38 -6.97
N GLN A 282 -13.46 -17.44 -7.31
CA GLN A 282 -13.49 -18.70 -6.59
C GLN A 282 -13.00 -18.58 -5.15
N ILE A 283 -11.92 -17.83 -4.89
CA ILE A 283 -11.41 -17.68 -3.53
C ILE A 283 -12.34 -16.83 -2.67
N TRP A 284 -12.88 -15.73 -3.21
CA TRP A 284 -13.82 -14.89 -2.48
C TRP A 284 -15.16 -15.59 -2.24
N ASN A 285 -15.59 -16.48 -3.14
CA ASN A 285 -16.74 -17.34 -2.89
C ASN A 285 -16.47 -18.35 -1.74
N GLN A 286 -15.25 -18.87 -1.60
CA GLN A 286 -14.89 -19.67 -0.43
C GLN A 286 -14.87 -18.84 0.86
N VAL A 287 -14.41 -17.59 0.79
CA VAL A 287 -14.46 -16.64 1.93
C VAL A 287 -15.92 -16.43 2.34
N ALA A 288 -16.80 -16.09 1.41
CA ALA A 288 -18.24 -15.94 1.66
C ALA A 288 -18.83 -17.19 2.34
N LEU A 289 -18.68 -18.37 1.74
CA LEU A 289 -19.20 -19.63 2.30
C LEU A 289 -18.70 -19.90 3.72
N LYS A 290 -17.46 -19.53 4.03
CA LYS A 290 -16.88 -19.71 5.36
C LYS A 290 -17.45 -18.74 6.41
N HIS A 291 -17.73 -17.51 6.00
CA HIS A 291 -18.14 -16.42 6.89
C HIS A 291 -19.65 -16.30 7.06
N SER A 292 -20.40 -16.52 5.99
CA SER A 292 -21.86 -16.37 5.98
C SER A 292 -22.60 -17.68 5.82
N GLY A 293 -21.95 -18.77 5.38
CA GLY A 293 -22.61 -20.02 5.03
C GLY A 293 -23.36 -19.97 3.68
N HIS A 294 -23.33 -18.83 3.00
CA HIS A 294 -24.02 -18.57 1.74
C HIS A 294 -23.04 -18.25 0.61
N GLY A 295 -23.53 -18.29 -0.63
CA GLY A 295 -22.74 -17.90 -1.79
C GLY A 295 -22.38 -16.42 -1.76
N LEU A 296 -21.35 -16.04 -2.52
CA LEU A 296 -20.92 -14.66 -2.66
C LEU A 296 -21.86 -13.88 -3.59
N GLU A 297 -22.31 -12.70 -3.17
CA GLU A 297 -22.90 -11.70 -4.04
C GLU A 297 -21.79 -10.83 -4.64
N VAL A 298 -21.81 -10.64 -5.96
CA VAL A 298 -20.79 -9.89 -6.71
C VAL A 298 -21.46 -8.73 -7.44
N GLU A 299 -20.94 -7.53 -7.24
CA GLU A 299 -21.41 -6.31 -7.89
C GLU A 299 -20.26 -5.51 -8.53
N PHE A 300 -20.62 -4.79 -9.59
CA PHE A 300 -19.73 -3.89 -10.33
C PHE A 300 -20.40 -2.52 -10.41
N GLU A 301 -19.72 -1.49 -9.90
CA GLU A 301 -20.27 -0.15 -9.74
C GLU A 301 -19.31 0.93 -10.28
N LEU A 302 -19.81 2.16 -10.39
CA LEU A 302 -18.98 3.35 -10.62
C LEU A 302 -18.53 3.92 -9.27
N CYS A 303 -17.31 4.45 -9.19
CA CYS A 303 -16.77 5.10 -7.99
C CYS A 303 -17.47 6.41 -7.62
#